data_AF-A0A0R2V512-F1
#
_entry.id   AF-A0A0R2V512-F1
#
_cell.length_a   1.000
_cell.length_b   1.000
_cell.length_c   1.000
_cell.angle_alpha   90.00
_cell.angle_beta   90.00
_cell.angle_gamma   90.00
#
_symmetry.space_group_name_H-M   'P 1'
#
loop_
_entity.id
_entity.type
_entity.pdbx_description
1 polymer ?
#
loop_
_entity_poly.entity_id
_entity_poly.type
_entity_poly.pdbx_seq_one_letter_code
_entity_poly.pdbx_strand_id
1 'polypeptide(L)'
;MNGSSTARGIVHAATENKLIIKIKCWLKIVQNHIGPKSYKQNNMVKALNRNAIEIIHADAEEQMVIADRLKLVTKINMNRL
;
A
#
# COMPACT_ATOMS: atom_id res chain seq x y z
N MET A 1 -6.55 -5.67 -3.89
CA MET A 1 -6.20 -6.65 -2.79
C MET A 1 -5.27 -7.81 -3.21
N ASN A 2 -5.23 -8.25 -4.47
CA ASN A 2 -4.48 -9.45 -4.90
C ASN A 2 -2.98 -9.43 -4.56
N GLY A 3 -2.31 -8.29 -4.78
CA GLY A 3 -0.86 -8.18 -4.52
C GLY A 3 -0.46 -8.44 -3.07
N SER A 4 -1.31 -8.09 -2.10
CA SER A 4 -1.07 -8.36 -0.68
C SER A 4 -1.17 -9.85 -0.35
N SER A 5 -2.11 -10.57 -0.98
CA SER A 5 -2.25 -12.02 -0.81
C SER A 5 -1.04 -12.76 -1.37
N THR A 6 -0.59 -12.40 -2.58
CA THR A 6 0.61 -12.99 -3.19
C THR A 6 1.86 -12.74 -2.36
N ALA A 7 2.05 -11.51 -1.86
CA ALA A 7 3.19 -11.18 -1.01
C ALA A 7 3.21 -12.00 0.30
N ARG A 8 2.04 -12.23 0.91
CA ARG A 8 1.91 -13.11 2.08
C ARG A 8 2.22 -14.57 1.72
N GLY A 9 1.75 -15.05 0.57
CA GLY A 9 2.05 -16.40 0.07
C GLY A 9 3.56 -16.64 -0.08
N ILE A 10 4.30 -15.66 -0.60
CA ILE A 10 5.76 -15.73 -0.74
C ILE A 10 6.45 -15.81 0.63
N VAL A 11 6.04 -14.98 1.59
CA VAL A 11 6.60 -15.03 2.96
C VAL A 11 6.31 -16.37 3.62
N HIS A 12 5.09 -16.88 3.45
CA HIS A 12 4.68 -18.18 4.00
C HIS A 12 5.50 -19.31 3.39
N ALA A 13 5.63 -19.36 2.05
CA ALA A 13 6.46 -20.34 1.37
C ALA A 13 7.94 -20.26 1.78
N ALA A 14 8.50 -19.06 1.94
CA ALA A 14 9.88 -18.88 2.40
C ALA A 14 10.09 -19.38 3.85
N THR A 15 9.06 -19.26 4.69
CA THR A 15 9.05 -19.77 6.07
C THR A 15 9.00 -21.29 6.10
N GLU A 16 8.10 -21.90 5.32
CA GLU A 16 8.00 -23.36 5.17
C GLU A 16 9.31 -23.97 4.64
N ASN A 17 9.98 -23.28 3.71
CA ASN A 17 11.27 -23.70 3.14
C ASN A 17 12.48 -23.32 4.02
N LYS A 18 12.28 -22.75 5.22
CA LYS A 18 13.33 -22.37 6.18
C LYS A 18 14.47 -21.54 5.56
N LEU A 19 14.14 -20.64 4.63
CA LEU A 19 15.15 -19.83 3.97
C LEU A 19 15.80 -18.86 4.97
N ILE A 20 17.14 -18.83 5.02
CA ILE A 20 17.89 -17.93 5.90
C ILE A 20 18.05 -16.56 5.22
N ILE A 21 16.91 -15.89 4.98
CA ILE A 21 16.86 -14.56 4.37
C ILE A 21 15.93 -13.64 5.16
N LYS A 22 16.28 -12.36 5.24
CA LYS A 22 15.47 -11.36 5.94
C LYS A 22 14.42 -10.78 4.98
N ILE A 23 13.18 -11.23 5.11
CA ILE A 23 12.06 -10.72 4.32
C ILE A 23 11.29 -9.67 5.14
N LYS A 24 11.09 -8.48 4.57
CA LYS A 24 10.18 -7.45 5.11
C LYS A 24 9.00 -7.31 4.16
N CYS A 25 7.82 -7.76 4.58
CA CYS A 25 6.60 -7.65 3.80
C CYS A 25 5.72 -6.53 4.36
N TRP A 26 5.32 -5.61 3.48
CA TRP A 26 4.35 -4.57 3.78
C TRP A 26 3.05 -4.92 3.08
N LEU A 27 1.95 -4.99 3.82
CA LEU A 27 0.65 -5.32 3.26
C LEU A 27 -0.17 -4.05 3.17
N LYS A 28 -0.66 -3.77 1.96
CA LYS A 28 -1.64 -2.72 1.77
C LYS A 28 -3.02 -3.34 1.99
N ILE A 29 -3.71 -2.88 3.03
CA ILE A 29 -5.06 -3.28 3.39
C ILE A 29 -5.92 -2.03 3.30
N VAL A 30 -6.85 -2.02 2.36
CA VAL A 30 -7.76 -0.90 2.10
C VAL A 30 -9.12 -1.50 1.76
N GLN A 31 -10.17 -0.88 2.27
CA GLN A 31 -11.54 -1.19 1.89
C GLN A 31 -12.14 0.07 1.28
N ASN A 32 -12.55 -0.03 0.01
CA ASN A 32 -13.33 1.00 -0.63
C ASN A 32 -14.78 0.88 -0.15
N HIS A 33 -15.12 1.65 0.89
CA HIS A 33 -16.46 1.68 1.45
C HIS A 33 -17.21 2.90 0.93
N ILE A 34 -18.43 2.71 0.44
CA ILE A 34 -19.32 3.80 0.00
C ILE A 34 -20.22 4.20 1.18
N GLY A 35 -20.05 5.41 1.68
CA GLY A 35 -20.75 5.94 2.84
C GLY A 35 -20.60 7.46 2.96
N PRO A 36 -21.20 8.09 3.98
CA PRO A 36 -21.24 9.54 4.12
C PRO A 36 -19.86 10.20 4.32
N LYS A 37 -18.84 9.40 4.68
CA LYS A 37 -17.45 9.84 4.88
C LYS A 37 -16.51 9.40 3.74
N SER A 38 -17.03 8.83 2.65
CA SER A 38 -16.20 8.39 1.52
C SER A 38 -15.57 9.57 0.79
N TYR A 39 -14.46 9.29 0.11
CA TYR A 39 -13.84 10.25 -0.78
C TYR A 39 -14.81 10.67 -1.88
N LYS A 40 -14.95 11.99 -2.04
CA LYS A 40 -15.74 12.59 -3.12
C LYS A 40 -14.81 13.00 -4.26
N GLN A 41 -15.36 13.04 -5.47
CA GLN A 41 -14.66 13.65 -6.60
C GLN A 41 -14.29 15.10 -6.26
N ASN A 42 -13.14 15.53 -6.76
CA ASN A 42 -12.53 16.85 -6.53
C ASN A 42 -12.02 17.10 -5.09
N ASN A 43 -12.05 16.09 -4.21
CA ASN A 43 -11.35 16.20 -2.93
C ASN A 43 -9.85 16.20 -3.17
N MET A 44 -9.14 17.09 -2.47
CA MET A 44 -7.69 17.03 -2.36
C MET A 44 -7.29 16.31 -1.08
N VAL A 45 -6.46 15.28 -1.22
CA VAL A 45 -5.89 14.51 -0.12
C VAL A 45 -4.38 14.66 -0.11
N LYS A 46 -3.80 14.80 1.08
CA LYS A 46 -2.35 14.89 1.25
C LYS A 46 -1.79 13.50 1.50
N ALA A 47 -0.92 13.04 0.60
CA ALA A 47 -0.15 11.83 0.81
C ALA A 47 1.03 12.10 1.77
N LEU A 48 1.55 11.03 2.38
CA LEU A 48 2.66 11.04 3.32
C LEU A 48 3.96 11.57 2.70
N ASN A 49 4.07 11.53 1.37
CA ASN A 49 5.16 12.15 0.61
C ASN A 49 5.05 13.68 0.49
N ARG A 50 4.03 14.30 1.11
CA ARG A 50 3.67 15.73 1.05
C ARG A 50 3.08 16.19 -0.27
N ASN A 51 2.79 15.28 -1.20
CA ASN A 51 2.10 15.63 -2.44
C ASN A 51 0.59 15.70 -2.18
N ALA A 52 -0.06 16.67 -2.82
CA ALA A 52 -1.51 16.69 -2.92
C ALA A 52 -1.94 15.76 -4.07
N ILE A 53 -2.92 14.89 -3.80
CA ILE A 53 -3.55 14.04 -4.79
C ILE A 53 -4.98 14.56 -4.96
N GLU A 54 -5.34 14.88 -6.20
CA GLU A 54 -6.71 15.19 -6.56
C GLU A 54 -7.47 13.91 -6.89
N ILE A 55 -8.64 13.74 -6.27
CA ILE A 55 -9.48 12.56 -6.50
C ILE A 55 -10.38 12.84 -7.69
N ILE A 56 -9.94 12.44 -8.88
CA ILE A 56 -10.77 12.47 -10.09
C ILE A 56 -11.80 11.31 -10.06
N HIS A 57 -11.37 10.15 -9.56
CA HIS A 57 -12.21 8.97 -9.36
C HIS A 57 -11.95 8.37 -7.98
N ALA A 58 -13.02 8.22 -7.19
CA ALA A 58 -12.94 7.66 -5.83
C ALA A 58 -12.56 6.16 -5.83
N ASP A 59 -12.66 5.46 -6.97
CA ASP A 59 -12.29 4.05 -7.10
C ASP A 59 -10.77 3.80 -7.21
N ALA A 60 -9.96 4.87 -7.10
CA ALA A 60 -8.50 4.81 -7.14
C ALA A 60 -7.83 4.76 -5.74
N GLU A 61 -8.58 4.45 -4.67
CA GLU A 61 -8.04 4.38 -3.29
C GLU A 61 -6.81 3.47 -3.19
N GLU A 62 -6.80 2.43 -4.00
CA GLU A 62 -5.71 1.50 -4.09
C GLU A 62 -4.38 2.20 -4.50
N GLN A 63 -4.40 3.15 -5.43
CA GLN A 63 -3.19 3.85 -5.84
C GLN A 63 -2.70 4.83 -4.77
N MET A 64 -3.63 5.46 -4.04
CA MET A 64 -3.31 6.41 -2.98
C MET A 64 -2.52 5.75 -1.84
N VAL A 65 -2.93 4.56 -1.39
CA VAL A 65 -2.22 3.86 -0.30
C VAL A 65 -0.86 3.31 -0.73
N ILE A 66 -0.64 3.10 -2.04
CA ILE A 66 0.68 2.74 -2.57
C ILE A 66 1.66 3.92 -2.41
N ALA A 67 1.23 5.15 -2.65
CA ALA A 67 2.07 6.34 -2.51
C ALA A 67 2.61 6.50 -1.07
N ASP A 68 1.74 6.29 -0.07
CA ASP A 68 2.13 6.36 1.34
C ASP A 68 3.07 5.23 1.73
N ARG A 69 2.80 4.01 1.26
CA ARG A 69 3.67 2.86 1.49
C ARG A 69 5.06 3.09 0.90
N LEU A 70 5.17 3.59 -0.33
CA LEU A 70 6.47 3.88 -0.95
C LEU A 70 7.26 4.89 -0.13
N LYS A 71 6.60 5.89 0.46
CA LYS A 71 7.26 6.85 1.35
C LYS A 71 7.77 6.20 2.64
N LEU A 72 7.03 5.26 3.21
CA LEU A 72 7.47 4.51 4.39
C LEU A 72 8.66 3.59 4.08
N VAL A 73 8.62 2.87 2.96
CA VAL A 73 9.71 1.96 2.56
C VAL A 73 11.00 2.73 2.28
N THR A 74 10.91 3.88 1.59
CA THR A 74 12.08 4.73 1.33
C THR A 74 12.69 5.32 2.61
N LYS A 75 11.88 5.65 3.63
CA LYS A 75 12.39 6.10 4.94
C LYS A 75 13.19 5.02 5.67
N ILE A 76 12.92 3.75 5.41
CA ILE A 76 13.54 2.61 6.09
C ILE A 76 14.85 2.15 5.40
N ASN A 77 15.31 2.91 4.38
CA ASN A 77 16.56 2.69 3.65
C ASN A 77 16.69 1.23 3.17
N MET A 78 15.65 0.79 2.44
CA MET A 78 15.56 -0.58 1.94
C MET A 78 16.25 -0.64 0.57
N ASN A 79 17.34 -1.42 0.46
CA ASN A 79 18.16 -1.51 -0.75
C ASN A 79 17.44 -2.11 -1.99
N ARG A 80 16.20 -2.61 -1.82
CA ARG A 80 15.32 -3.09 -2.91
C ARG A 80 13.85 -2.86 -2.52
N LEU A 81 13.05 -2.40 -3.48
CA LEU A 81 11.58 -2.20 -3.36
C LEU A 81 10.83 -3.52 -3.56
#